data_AF-A0A6N7D5M4-F1
#
_entry.id   AF-A0A6N7D5M4-F1
#
_cell.length_a   1.000
_cell.length_b   1.000
_cell.length_c   1.000
_cell.angle_alpha   90.00
_cell.angle_beta   90.00
_cell.angle_gamma   90.00
#
_symmetry.space_group_name_H-M   'P 1'
#
loop_
_entity.id
_entity.type
_entity.pdbx_description
1 polymer ?
#
loop_
_entity_poly.entity_id
_entity_poly.type
_entity_poly.pdbx_seq_one_letter_code
_entity_poly.pdbx_strand_id
1 'polypeptide(L)'
;MGFRIKRTHEDHVGTLRALDPQTGRIVWENKEVYPLWAGTLATAGDLVVTGTSDGFVKIFHAKTGRELWKFQTGSGVVSIPVTWEQDGEQYIGIASGYGGAVPLWGGDMAALTRTVTQGGSFWVFKLPR
;
A
#
# COMPACT_ATOMS: atom_id res chain seq x y z
N MET A 1 -9.46 -28.91 1.07
CA MET A 1 -8.38 -28.32 1.89
C MET A 1 -7.56 -27.43 0.96
N GLY A 2 -7.63 -26.11 1.13
CA GLY A 2 -7.01 -25.13 0.24
C GLY A 2 -6.81 -23.80 0.95
N PHE A 3 -5.82 -23.02 0.52
CA PHE A 3 -5.55 -21.69 1.05
C PHE A 3 -6.78 -20.79 0.81
N ARG A 4 -7.29 -20.16 1.89
CA ARG A 4 -8.39 -19.19 1.84
C ARG A 4 -8.03 -18.03 2.75
N ILE A 5 -7.98 -16.83 2.20
CA ILE A 5 -7.82 -15.61 2.99
C ILE A 5 -9.15 -15.35 3.70
N LYS A 6 -9.16 -15.49 5.02
CA LYS A 6 -10.34 -15.20 5.84
C LYS A 6 -10.36 -13.71 6.20
N ARG A 7 -11.53 -13.11 6.10
CA ARG A 7 -11.78 -11.78 6.63
C ARG A 7 -11.79 -11.83 8.15
N THR A 8 -10.99 -10.99 8.81
CA THR A 8 -10.89 -10.90 10.27
C THR A 8 -11.62 -9.69 10.87
N HIS A 9 -12.07 -8.76 10.03
CA HIS A 9 -12.74 -7.51 10.42
C HIS A 9 -13.97 -7.25 9.54
N GLU A 10 -15.04 -6.67 10.09
CA GLU A 10 -16.29 -6.44 9.36
C GLU A 10 -16.23 -5.22 8.42
N ASP A 11 -15.37 -4.25 8.71
CA ASP A 11 -15.29 -2.94 8.05
C ASP A 11 -14.10 -2.81 7.09
N HIS A 12 -13.07 -3.65 7.21
CA HIS A 12 -11.85 -3.57 6.40
C HIS A 12 -11.19 -4.94 6.19
N VAL A 13 -10.11 -4.98 5.41
CA VAL A 13 -9.28 -6.18 5.23
C VAL A 13 -7.80 -5.83 5.43
N GLY A 14 -7.29 -4.86 4.68
CA GLY A 14 -5.91 -4.41 4.84
C GLY A 14 -5.78 -3.45 6.02
N THR A 15 -4.73 -3.61 6.81
CA THR A 15 -4.40 -2.65 7.88
C THR A 15 -2.91 -2.31 7.81
N LEU A 16 -2.60 -1.04 7.51
CA LEU A 16 -1.24 -0.51 7.64
C LEU A 16 -1.04 -0.10 9.10
N ARG A 17 0.00 -0.61 9.75
CA ARG A 17 0.24 -0.39 11.19
C ARG A 17 1.65 0.11 11.44
N ALA A 18 1.79 1.06 12.35
CA ALA A 18 3.05 1.28 13.05
C ALA A 18 3.03 0.54 14.38
N LEU A 19 4.09 -0.23 14.65
CA LEU A 19 4.27 -0.94 15.90
C LEU A 19 5.53 -0.43 16.58
N ASP A 20 5.46 -0.26 17.90
CA ASP A 20 6.63 -0.10 18.75
C ASP A 20 7.22 -1.50 19.03
N PRO A 21 8.43 -1.81 18.55
CA PRO A 21 9.02 -3.12 18.74
C PRO A 21 9.47 -3.39 20.18
N GLN A 22 9.67 -2.35 21.01
CA GLN A 22 10.07 -2.52 22.40
C GLN A 22 8.88 -2.93 23.27
N THR A 23 7.70 -2.37 22.99
CA THR A 23 6.50 -2.61 23.79
C THR A 23 5.48 -3.54 23.14
N GLY A 24 5.62 -3.83 21.84
CA GLY A 24 4.65 -4.58 21.05
C GLY A 24 3.35 -3.82 20.79
N ARG A 25 3.28 -2.53 21.14
CA ARG A 25 2.06 -1.73 21.01
C ARG A 25 1.89 -1.19 19.60
N ILE A 26 0.64 -1.15 19.15
CA ILE A 26 0.25 -0.44 17.94
C ILE A 26 0.21 1.05 18.25
N VAL A 27 1.01 1.85 17.54
CA VAL A 27 1.07 3.31 17.71
C VAL A 27 -0.05 3.99 16.94
N TRP A 28 -0.29 3.54 15.71
CA TRP A 28 -1.40 3.98 14.87
C TRP A 28 -1.74 2.90 13.82
N GLU A 29 -2.95 3.00 13.24
CA GLU A 29 -3.42 2.13 12.17
C GLU A 29 -4.16 2.92 11.08
N ASN A 30 -4.02 2.47 9.83
CA ASN A 30 -4.86 2.88 8.71
C ASN A 30 -5.53 1.65 8.09
N LYS A 31 -6.83 1.74 7.88
CA LYS A 31 -7.66 0.63 7.40
C LYS A 31 -7.96 0.82 5.91
N GLU A 32 -7.85 -0.27 5.15
CA GLU A 32 -8.21 -0.32 3.73
C GLU A 32 -9.28 -1.38 3.49
N VAL A 33 -10.22 -1.07 2.60
CA VAL A 33 -11.32 -1.97 2.23
C VAL A 33 -10.77 -3.27 1.64
N TYR A 34 -9.74 -3.17 0.81
CA TYR A 34 -9.09 -4.30 0.14
C TYR A 34 -7.85 -4.78 0.90
N PRO A 35 -7.38 -6.02 0.64
CA PRO A 35 -6.08 -6.47 1.14
C PRO A 35 -4.97 -5.50 0.79
N LEU A 36 -4.07 -5.24 1.74
CA LEU A 36 -2.79 -4.58 1.46
C LEU A 36 -1.79 -5.65 1.00
N TRP A 37 -1.21 -5.45 -0.18
CA TRP A 37 -0.30 -6.42 -0.80
C TRP A 37 1.00 -5.78 -1.33
N ALA A 38 1.10 -4.45 -1.27
CA ALA A 38 2.31 -3.71 -1.57
C ALA A 38 3.32 -3.75 -0.41
N GLY A 39 4.57 -3.46 -0.72
CA GLY A 39 5.57 -3.13 0.30
C GLY A 39 5.38 -1.71 0.86
N THR A 40 6.19 -1.38 1.85
CA THR A 40 6.18 -0.07 2.52
C THR A 40 7.58 0.52 2.53
N LEU A 41 7.68 1.81 2.22
CA LEU A 41 8.92 2.60 2.30
C LEU A 41 8.77 3.63 3.42
N ALA A 42 9.74 3.71 4.32
CA ALA A 42 9.86 4.78 5.31
C ALA A 42 11.04 5.69 4.96
N THR A 43 10.95 6.98 5.27
CA THR A 43 12.00 7.97 4.95
C THR A 43 12.38 8.79 6.19
N ALA A 44 13.55 9.42 6.15
CA ALA A 44 13.99 10.36 7.20
C ALA A 44 13.13 11.64 7.28
N GLY A 45 12.34 11.94 6.25
CA GLY A 45 11.42 13.09 6.21
C GLY A 45 10.07 12.86 6.90
N ASP A 46 9.99 11.90 7.84
CA ASP A 46 8.74 11.51 8.51
C ASP A 46 7.63 11.06 7.54
N LEU A 47 7.99 10.44 6.40
CA LEU A 47 7.03 9.89 5.43
C LEU A 47 7.05 8.36 5.41
N VAL A 48 5.86 7.78 5.25
CA VAL A 48 5.63 6.37 4.94
C VAL A 48 4.88 6.28 3.62
N VAL A 49 5.38 5.51 2.66
CA VAL A 49 4.80 5.33 1.32
C VAL A 49 4.40 3.87 1.14
N THR A 50 3.19 3.63 0.61
CA THR A 50 2.76 2.29 0.21
C THR A 50 1.74 2.37 -0.94
N GLY A 51 1.37 1.20 -1.47
CA GLY A 51 0.34 1.04 -2.48
C GLY A 51 -0.88 0.29 -1.95
N THR A 52 -2.04 0.55 -2.53
CA THR A 52 -3.29 -0.14 -2.19
C THR A 52 -3.84 -0.93 -3.37
N SER A 53 -4.61 -1.98 -3.08
CA SER A 53 -5.18 -2.85 -4.12
C SER A 53 -6.21 -2.14 -5.00
N ASP A 54 -6.81 -1.03 -4.58
CA ASP A 54 -7.66 -0.16 -5.41
C ASP A 54 -6.86 0.89 -6.22
N GLY A 55 -5.54 0.76 -6.24
CA GLY A 55 -4.68 1.45 -7.20
C GLY A 55 -4.12 2.79 -6.76
N PHE A 56 -4.27 3.13 -5.48
CA PHE A 56 -3.63 4.32 -4.94
C PHE A 56 -2.18 4.05 -4.54
N VAL A 57 -1.32 5.01 -4.87
CA VAL A 57 -0.08 5.25 -4.13
C VAL A 57 -0.43 6.24 -3.04
N LYS A 58 -0.08 5.93 -1.78
CA LYS A 58 -0.43 6.75 -0.62
C LYS A 58 0.82 7.12 0.18
N ILE A 59 0.83 8.33 0.72
CA ILE A 59 1.86 8.83 1.62
C ILE A 59 1.20 9.20 2.95
N PHE A 60 1.81 8.75 4.05
CA PHE A 60 1.35 8.97 5.41
C PHE A 60 2.44 9.64 6.23
N HIS A 61 2.04 10.43 7.24
CA HIS A 61 2.97 10.94 8.24
C HIS A 61 3.40 9.82 9.19
N ALA A 62 4.70 9.55 9.29
CA ALA A 62 5.26 8.35 9.94
C ALA A 62 4.89 8.23 11.43
N LYS A 63 4.78 9.36 12.14
CA LYS A 63 4.51 9.36 13.60
C LYS A 63 3.03 9.25 13.95
N THR A 64 2.13 9.65 13.05
CA THR A 64 0.70 9.79 13.36
C THR A 64 -0.19 8.92 12.50
N GLY A 65 0.33 8.37 11.39
CA GLY A 65 -0.46 7.63 10.42
C GLY A 65 -1.39 8.50 9.59
N ARG A 66 -1.36 9.83 9.69
CA ARG A 66 -2.26 10.69 8.90
C ARG A 66 -1.95 10.57 7.40
N GLU A 67 -2.92 10.19 6.57
CA GLU A 67 -2.83 10.26 5.10
C GLU A 67 -2.55 11.71 4.71
N LEU A 68 -1.42 11.95 4.05
CA LEU A 68 -0.98 13.27 3.58
C LEU A 68 -1.31 13.49 2.11
N TRP A 69 -1.24 12.41 1.32
CA TRP A 69 -1.39 12.47 -0.12
C TRP A 69 -1.73 11.11 -0.69
N LYS A 70 -2.44 11.10 -1.81
CA LYS A 70 -2.62 9.91 -2.64
C LYS A 70 -2.77 10.24 -4.12
N PHE A 71 -2.45 9.26 -4.96
CA PHE A 71 -2.66 9.34 -6.40
C PHE A 71 -3.14 8.01 -6.97
N GLN A 72 -4.12 8.07 -7.88
CA GLN A 72 -4.72 6.90 -8.51
C GLN A 72 -3.95 6.52 -9.78
N THR A 73 -3.35 5.34 -9.79
CA THR A 73 -2.54 4.83 -10.92
C THR A 73 -3.36 4.07 -11.97
N GLY A 74 -4.62 3.75 -11.67
CA GLY A 74 -5.56 3.05 -12.55
C GLY A 74 -5.57 1.52 -12.39
N SER A 75 -4.59 0.94 -11.69
CA SER A 75 -4.53 -0.49 -11.37
C SER A 75 -4.00 -0.69 -9.96
N GLY A 76 -4.38 -1.80 -9.32
CA GLY A 76 -3.92 -2.16 -7.98
C GLY A 76 -2.39 -2.18 -7.85
N VAL A 77 -1.88 -1.66 -6.74
CA VAL A 77 -0.45 -1.56 -6.49
C VAL A 77 -0.03 -2.68 -5.55
N VAL A 78 0.88 -3.55 -6.01
CA VAL A 78 1.37 -4.73 -5.27
C VAL A 78 2.90 -4.81 -5.22
N SER A 79 3.59 -3.75 -5.64
CA SER A 79 5.06 -3.67 -5.65
C SER A 79 5.60 -2.96 -4.40
N ILE A 80 6.93 -2.84 -4.30
CA ILE A 80 7.60 -2.15 -3.21
C ILE A 80 8.06 -0.77 -3.72
N PRO A 81 7.68 0.35 -3.05
CA PRO A 81 8.17 1.68 -3.43
C PRO A 81 9.68 1.83 -3.17
N VAL A 82 10.33 2.65 -3.99
CA VAL A 82 11.74 3.09 -3.84
C VAL A 82 11.82 4.61 -3.90
N THR A 83 12.85 5.20 -3.28
CA THR A 83 13.17 6.62 -3.39
C THR A 83 14.65 6.83 -3.69
N TRP A 84 14.96 7.91 -4.41
CA TRP A 84 16.33 8.35 -4.70
C TRP A 84 16.37 9.87 -4.84
N GLU A 85 17.57 10.42 -4.81
CA GLU A 85 17.83 11.82 -5.14
C GLU A 85 18.50 11.91 -6.51
N GLN A 86 18.08 12.89 -7.31
CA GLN A 86 18.74 13.25 -8.56
C GLN A 86 18.63 14.76 -8.78
N ASP A 87 19.77 15.41 -9.03
CA ASP A 87 19.86 16.87 -9.24
C ASP A 87 19.25 17.72 -8.11
N GLY A 88 19.36 17.23 -6.87
CA GLY A 88 18.80 17.87 -5.67
C GLY A 88 17.28 17.73 -5.52
N GLU A 89 16.64 16.88 -6.33
CA GLU A 89 15.22 16.56 -6.21
C GLU A 89 15.04 15.12 -5.70
N GLN A 90 14.12 14.93 -4.74
CA GLN A 90 13.76 13.60 -4.26
C GLN A 90 12.64 13.00 -5.12
N TYR A 91 12.87 11.78 -5.60
CA TYR A 91 11.94 11.01 -6.41
C TYR A 91 11.43 9.78 -5.65
N ILE A 92 10.21 9.37 -5.96
CA ILE A 92 9.60 8.12 -5.50
C ILE A 92 9.15 7.33 -6.73
N GLY A 93 9.55 6.07 -6.82
CA GLY A 93 9.19 5.15 -7.89
C GLY A 93 8.39 3.96 -7.36
N ILE A 94 7.35 3.55 -8.08
CA ILE A 94 6.52 2.38 -7.73
C ILE A 94 5.84 1.79 -8.96
N ALA A 95 5.79 0.46 -9.05
CA ALA A 95 5.11 -0.23 -10.14
C ALA A 95 3.63 -0.48 -9.80
N SER A 96 2.74 -0.19 -10.74
CA SER A 96 1.30 -0.44 -10.66
C SER A 96 0.90 -1.56 -11.63
N GLY A 97 0.08 -2.50 -11.13
CA GLY A 97 -0.34 -3.69 -11.86
C GLY A 97 -0.87 -4.75 -10.88
N TYR A 98 -2.18 -4.90 -10.83
CA TYR A 98 -2.82 -5.82 -9.88
C TYR A 98 -2.58 -7.29 -10.23
N GLY A 99 -2.32 -8.12 -9.22
CA GLY A 99 -2.07 -9.55 -9.39
C GLY A 99 -1.68 -10.27 -8.10
N GLY A 100 -0.81 -11.28 -8.21
CA GLY A 100 -0.34 -12.07 -7.08
C GLY A 100 -1.31 -13.18 -6.66
N ALA A 101 -1.26 -13.60 -5.40
CA ALA A 101 -2.01 -14.76 -4.91
C ALA A 101 -3.49 -14.47 -4.63
N VAL A 102 -3.86 -13.23 -4.30
CA VAL A 102 -5.23 -12.84 -3.94
C VAL A 102 -6.27 -13.22 -5.02
N PRO A 103 -6.09 -12.90 -6.32
CA PRO A 103 -7.10 -13.23 -7.33
C PRO A 103 -7.28 -14.74 -7.57
N LEU A 104 -6.28 -15.57 -7.26
CA LEU A 104 -6.32 -17.03 -7.50
C LEU A 104 -6.75 -17.82 -6.27
N TRP A 105 -6.31 -17.39 -5.09
CA TRP A 105 -6.42 -18.16 -3.84
C TRP A 105 -7.12 -17.39 -2.71
N GLY A 106 -7.61 -16.17 -2.98
CA GLY A 106 -8.19 -15.29 -1.97
C GLY A 106 -9.56 -15.71 -1.44
N GLY A 107 -10.25 -16.65 -2.09
CA GLY A 107 -11.63 -17.01 -1.74
C GLY A 107 -12.54 -15.78 -1.78
N ASP A 108 -13.12 -15.39 -0.64
CA ASP A 108 -13.95 -14.17 -0.55
C ASP A 108 -13.17 -12.91 -0.94
N MET A 109 -11.86 -12.88 -0.72
CA MET A 109 -11.02 -11.74 -1.11
C MET A 109 -10.81 -11.68 -2.63
N ALA A 110 -10.78 -12.82 -3.31
CA ALA A 110 -10.77 -12.86 -4.77
C ALA A 110 -12.09 -12.30 -5.32
N ALA A 111 -13.22 -12.65 -4.71
CA ALA A 111 -14.53 -12.10 -5.07
C ALA A 111 -14.62 -10.60 -4.79
N LEU A 112 -14.08 -10.13 -3.65
CA LEU A 112 -14.04 -8.72 -3.28
C LEU A 112 -13.24 -7.89 -4.29
N THR A 113 -12.10 -8.41 -4.75
CA THR A 113 -11.15 -7.69 -5.62
C THR A 113 -11.40 -7.90 -7.11
N ARG A 114 -12.48 -8.59 -7.51
CA ARG A 114 -12.77 -8.92 -8.91
C ARG A 114 -12.90 -7.72 -9.85
N THR A 115 -13.20 -6.53 -9.31
CA THR A 115 -13.35 -5.28 -10.06
C THR A 115 -12.07 -4.46 -10.10
N VAL A 116 -11.00 -4.90 -9.44
CA VAL A 116 -9.69 -4.24 -9.52
C VAL A 116 -9.11 -4.54 -10.89
N THR A 117 -8.89 -3.48 -11.67
CA THR A 117 -8.35 -3.59 -13.02
C THR A 117 -6.90 -4.07 -12.98
N GLN A 118 -6.55 -4.98 -13.88
CA GLN A 118 -5.16 -5.31 -14.18
C GLN A 118 -4.44 -4.11 -14.82
N GLY A 119 -3.12 -4.18 -14.90
CA GLY A 119 -2.30 -3.15 -15.50
C GLY A 119 -0.82 -3.53 -15.48
N GLY A 120 0.01 -2.62 -15.97
CA GLY A 120 1.46 -2.79 -15.97
C GLY A 120 2.13 -1.47 -16.34
N SER A 121 2.50 -0.69 -15.34
CA SER A 121 3.13 0.62 -15.52
C SER A 121 4.07 0.93 -14.37
N PHE A 122 5.10 1.75 -14.63
CA PHE A 122 5.96 2.28 -13.58
C PHE A 122 5.72 3.78 -13.43
N TRP A 123 5.46 4.22 -12.21
CA TRP A 123 5.16 5.61 -11.89
C TRP A 123 6.31 6.23 -11.12
N VAL A 124 6.67 7.46 -11.49
CA VAL A 124 7.66 8.28 -10.81
C VAL A 124 7.02 9.58 -10.37
N PHE A 125 7.17 9.91 -9.09
CA PHE A 125 6.71 11.14 -8.46
C PHE A 125 7.93 11.92 -7.96
N LYS A 126 7.81 13.25 -7.91
CA LYS A 126 8.80 14.12 -7.28
C LYS A 126 8.17 14.89 -6.13
N LEU A 127 8.93 15.10 -5.06
CA LEU A 127 8.54 15.97 -3.96
C LEU A 127 8.89 17.42 -4.34
N PRO A 128 7.90 18.35 -4.38
CA PRO A 128 8.21 19.77 -4.61
C PRO A 128 9.09 20.33 -3.49
N ARG A 129 9.97 21.27 -3.83
CA ARG A 129 10.73 22.07 -2.85
C ARG A 129 9.82 23.02 -2.07
#